data_AF-A0A1C0SAE2-F1
#
_entry.id   AF-A0A1C0SAE2-F1
#
_cell.length_a   1.000
_cell.length_b   1.000
_cell.length_c   1.000
_cell.angle_alpha   90.00
_cell.angle_beta   90.00
_cell.angle_gamma   90.00
#
_symmetry.space_group_name_H-M   'P 1'
#
loop_
_entity.id
_entity.type
_entity.pdbx_description
1 polymer ?
#
loop_
_entity_poly.entity_id
_entity_poly.type
_entity_poly.pdbx_seq_one_letter_code
_entity_poly.pdbx_strand_id
1 'polypeptide(L)'
;MRFQVIGSRPINATDSDFEALKAACRDIGRELASRHHEVVLGSLGETTADRYVADGMKEVKGKHKLTFHRPDGASAIKMSLPEDKFEVTEKNFKGNRHINALAEGMTMLVIGGQRGTATAGFAAFALKRPVLALPCFGGAGKDIWDGVSVRYGQSLTSDTLDVIKGNWDGSSAKVVVDALEQLTRNNPFDDRIKWPQIFLALAALVMVLLWVFIFSIGPKHKDSFLYMLFFFQIGIASVIGTIARTVLNVYFDVSNVYSSKRVLSDFVIGIIMGFGFFLFILASGVLLVGEEFDIRPEDFRRLSVFMSLVTLAASFLLERSVEEFRKRIGKHLEVGQ
;
A
#
# COMPACT_ATOMS: atom_id res chain seq x y z
N MET A 1 7.84 -9.52 -18.59
CA MET A 1 7.51 -9.97 -17.22
C MET A 1 6.69 -11.26 -17.29
N ARG A 2 6.39 -11.92 -16.17
CA ARG A 2 5.56 -13.14 -16.13
C ARG A 2 4.25 -12.83 -15.39
N PHE A 3 3.12 -13.02 -16.06
CA PHE A 3 1.80 -12.74 -15.51
C PHE A 3 0.95 -14.01 -15.49
N GLN A 4 0.31 -14.29 -14.36
CA GLN A 4 -0.72 -15.32 -14.30
C GLN A 4 -2.08 -14.69 -14.56
N VAL A 5 -2.81 -15.18 -15.54
CA VAL A 5 -4.22 -14.80 -15.73
C VAL A 5 -5.09 -15.84 -15.06
N ILE A 6 -6.11 -15.37 -14.34
CA ILE A 6 -7.14 -16.23 -13.80
C ILE A 6 -8.50 -15.55 -13.91
N GLY A 7 -9.49 -16.31 -14.37
CA GLY A 7 -10.83 -15.79 -14.52
C GLY A 7 -11.77 -16.80 -15.16
N SER A 8 -13.05 -16.59 -14.95
CA SER A 8 -14.09 -17.36 -15.63
C SER A 8 -15.38 -16.55 -15.72
N ARG A 9 -16.38 -17.08 -16.43
CA ARG A 9 -17.73 -16.49 -16.45
C ARG A 9 -18.28 -16.37 -15.02
N PRO A 10 -18.61 -15.16 -14.54
CA PRO A 10 -19.30 -14.98 -13.26
C PRO A 10 -20.63 -15.74 -13.24
N ILE A 11 -21.08 -16.20 -12.08
CA ILE A 11 -22.30 -17.02 -11.95
C ILE A 11 -23.53 -16.29 -12.50
N ASN A 12 -23.60 -14.98 -12.28
CA ASN A 12 -24.76 -14.15 -12.65
C ASN A 12 -24.55 -13.36 -13.95
N ALA A 13 -23.48 -13.66 -14.73
CA ALA A 13 -23.21 -12.94 -15.97
C ALA A 13 -24.16 -13.38 -17.09
N THR A 14 -24.77 -12.40 -17.76
CA THR A 14 -25.51 -12.63 -19.01
C THR A 14 -24.55 -13.05 -20.13
N ASP A 15 -25.08 -13.52 -21.25
CA ASP A 15 -24.23 -13.85 -22.41
C ASP A 15 -23.54 -12.60 -22.97
N SER A 16 -24.22 -11.45 -22.95
CA SER A 16 -23.64 -10.16 -23.33
C SER A 16 -22.46 -9.77 -22.43
N ASP A 17 -22.62 -9.91 -21.11
CA ASP A 17 -21.54 -9.63 -20.15
C ASP A 17 -20.34 -10.55 -20.41
N PHE A 18 -20.62 -11.81 -20.74
CA PHE A 18 -19.57 -12.76 -21.02
C PHE A 18 -18.86 -12.47 -22.35
N GLU A 19 -19.55 -12.07 -23.40
CA GLU A 19 -18.90 -11.60 -24.64
C GLU A 19 -18.03 -10.36 -24.42
N ALA A 20 -18.48 -9.42 -23.57
CA ALA A 20 -17.66 -8.27 -23.18
C ALA A 20 -16.38 -8.71 -22.44
N LEU A 21 -16.47 -9.67 -21.51
CA LEU A 21 -15.31 -10.26 -20.84
C LEU A 21 -14.36 -10.93 -21.84
N LYS A 22 -14.88 -11.69 -22.82
CA LYS A 22 -14.05 -12.33 -23.86
C LYS A 22 -13.30 -11.29 -24.69
N ALA A 23 -13.98 -10.23 -25.11
CA ALA A 23 -13.36 -9.14 -25.86
C ALA A 23 -12.22 -8.50 -25.05
N ALA A 24 -12.48 -8.18 -23.78
CA ALA A 24 -11.47 -7.63 -22.89
C ALA A 24 -10.27 -8.54 -22.68
N CYS A 25 -10.49 -9.85 -22.48
CA CYS A 25 -9.40 -10.81 -22.39
C CYS A 25 -8.56 -10.86 -23.68
N ARG A 26 -9.18 -10.79 -24.87
CA ARG A 26 -8.44 -10.73 -26.13
C ARG A 26 -7.63 -9.45 -26.24
N ASP A 27 -8.18 -8.31 -25.87
CA ASP A 27 -7.48 -7.02 -25.88
C ASP A 27 -6.25 -7.06 -24.94
N ILE A 28 -6.44 -7.57 -23.73
CA ILE A 28 -5.35 -7.78 -22.76
C ILE A 28 -4.30 -8.74 -23.32
N GLY A 29 -4.72 -9.85 -23.95
CA GLY A 29 -3.82 -10.80 -24.58
C GLY A 29 -2.97 -10.17 -25.68
N ARG A 30 -3.57 -9.34 -26.54
CA ARG A 30 -2.84 -8.58 -27.56
C ARG A 30 -1.81 -7.65 -26.94
N GLU A 31 -2.18 -6.94 -25.89
CA GLU A 31 -1.27 -6.00 -25.22
C GLU A 31 -0.13 -6.72 -24.46
N LEU A 32 -0.40 -7.86 -23.82
CA LEU A 32 0.63 -8.67 -23.17
C LEU A 32 1.63 -9.24 -24.20
N ALA A 33 1.13 -9.69 -25.35
CA ALA A 33 1.96 -10.21 -26.45
C ALA A 33 2.80 -9.11 -27.12
N SER A 34 2.24 -7.92 -27.35
CA SER A 34 2.95 -6.79 -27.96
C SER A 34 4.15 -6.33 -27.13
N ARG A 35 4.10 -6.53 -25.81
CA ARG A 35 5.18 -6.23 -24.86
C ARG A 35 6.07 -7.43 -24.50
N HIS A 36 5.93 -8.54 -25.24
CA HIS A 36 6.71 -9.78 -25.05
C HIS A 36 6.65 -10.31 -23.61
N HIS A 37 5.50 -10.20 -22.96
CA HIS A 37 5.30 -10.78 -21.64
C HIS A 37 4.99 -12.28 -21.76
N GLU A 38 5.46 -13.06 -20.78
CA GLU A 38 5.08 -14.46 -20.64
C GLU A 38 3.76 -14.53 -19.87
N VAL A 39 2.82 -15.32 -20.38
CA VAL A 39 1.53 -15.55 -19.72
C VAL A 39 1.46 -16.98 -19.18
N VAL A 40 1.03 -17.09 -17.93
CA VAL A 40 0.84 -18.36 -17.24
C VAL A 40 -0.66 -18.64 -17.14
N LEU A 41 -1.05 -19.78 -17.68
CA LEU A 41 -2.44 -20.20 -17.84
C LEU A 41 -2.69 -21.48 -17.02
N GLY A 42 -3.87 -21.60 -16.43
CA GLY A 42 -4.32 -22.79 -15.69
C GLY A 42 -5.41 -23.59 -16.40
N SER A 43 -6.09 -23.00 -17.39
CA SER A 43 -7.19 -23.63 -18.11
C SER A 43 -7.28 -23.12 -19.56
N LEU A 44 -7.86 -23.89 -20.47
CA LEU A 44 -8.33 -23.39 -21.78
C LEU A 44 -9.81 -23.72 -22.01
N GLY A 45 -10.56 -23.85 -20.91
CA GLY A 45 -12.00 -24.08 -20.97
C GLY A 45 -12.71 -22.91 -21.65
N GLU A 46 -13.84 -23.21 -22.29
CA GLU A 46 -14.65 -22.21 -23.02
C GLU A 46 -15.17 -21.09 -22.12
N THR A 47 -15.23 -21.33 -20.81
CA THR A 47 -15.72 -20.37 -19.83
C THR A 47 -14.60 -19.60 -19.12
N THR A 48 -13.33 -19.81 -19.50
CA THR A 48 -12.16 -19.28 -18.76
C THR A 48 -11.50 -18.10 -19.48
N ALA A 49 -11.09 -17.10 -18.70
CA ALA A 49 -10.38 -15.92 -19.20
C ALA A 49 -9.05 -16.30 -19.87
N ASP A 50 -8.36 -17.30 -19.31
CA ASP A 50 -7.12 -17.87 -19.80
C ASP A 50 -7.14 -18.16 -21.31
N ARG A 51 -8.22 -18.82 -21.79
CA ARG A 51 -8.41 -19.14 -23.21
C ARG A 51 -8.43 -17.88 -24.08
N TYR A 52 -9.21 -16.89 -23.68
CA TYR A 52 -9.42 -15.68 -24.48
C TYR A 52 -8.22 -14.74 -24.46
N VAL A 53 -7.43 -14.75 -23.38
CA VAL A 53 -6.11 -14.09 -23.38
C VAL A 53 -5.18 -14.77 -24.38
N ALA A 54 -5.11 -16.10 -24.39
CA ALA A 54 -4.30 -16.83 -25.38
C ALA A 54 -4.77 -16.56 -26.82
N ASP A 55 -6.09 -16.51 -27.07
CA ASP A 55 -6.66 -16.14 -28.36
C ASP A 55 -6.20 -14.74 -28.81
N GLY A 56 -6.23 -13.75 -27.91
CA GLY A 56 -5.73 -12.40 -28.18
C GLY A 56 -4.24 -12.37 -28.50
N MET A 57 -3.43 -13.11 -27.75
CA MET A 57 -1.99 -13.20 -28.00
C MET A 57 -1.67 -13.76 -29.40
N LYS A 58 -2.47 -14.73 -29.87
CA LYS A 58 -2.31 -15.36 -31.20
C LYS A 58 -2.43 -14.37 -32.36
N GLU A 59 -3.21 -13.30 -32.17
CA GLU A 59 -3.44 -12.27 -33.20
C GLU A 59 -2.20 -11.38 -33.43
N VAL A 60 -1.30 -11.30 -32.44
CA VAL A 60 -0.08 -10.51 -32.54
C VAL A 60 1.00 -11.30 -33.29
N LYS A 61 1.68 -10.66 -34.24
CA LYS A 61 2.78 -11.27 -35.00
C LYS A 61 3.93 -11.64 -34.07
N GLY A 62 4.55 -12.80 -34.32
CA GLY A 62 5.67 -13.33 -33.54
C GLY A 62 5.32 -14.61 -32.80
N LYS A 63 6.32 -15.17 -32.11
CA LYS A 63 6.19 -16.34 -31.24
C LYS A 63 6.19 -15.86 -29.79
N HIS A 64 5.15 -16.24 -29.03
CA HIS A 64 4.91 -15.76 -27.67
C HIS A 64 5.12 -16.86 -26.63
N LYS A 65 5.57 -16.48 -25.42
CA LYS A 65 5.83 -17.44 -24.35
C LYS A 65 4.58 -17.71 -23.53
N LEU A 66 4.19 -18.97 -23.45
CA LEU A 66 3.09 -19.45 -22.61
C LEU A 66 3.58 -20.53 -21.67
N THR A 67 3.22 -20.43 -20.40
CA THR A 67 3.46 -21.50 -19.43
C THR A 67 2.12 -22.06 -18.96
N PHE A 68 1.89 -23.36 -19.16
CA PHE A 68 0.64 -24.00 -18.78
C PHE A 68 0.80 -24.82 -17.50
N HIS A 69 0.05 -24.47 -16.45
CA HIS A 69 0.09 -25.14 -15.16
C HIS A 69 -1.04 -26.18 -15.08
N ARG A 70 -0.68 -27.46 -15.06
CA ARG A 70 -1.63 -28.58 -14.94
C ARG A 70 -1.63 -29.19 -13.55
N PRO A 71 -2.80 -29.65 -13.06
CA PRO A 71 -2.84 -30.58 -11.95
C PRO A 71 -2.24 -31.92 -12.41
N ASP A 72 -1.46 -32.55 -11.53
CA ASP A 72 -0.89 -33.88 -11.75
C ASP A 72 -2.00 -34.92 -12.02
N GLY A 73 -1.77 -35.80 -12.99
CA GLY A 73 -2.76 -36.80 -13.43
C GLY A 73 -3.93 -36.29 -14.28
N ALA A 74 -4.03 -34.99 -14.59
CA ALA A 74 -4.98 -34.53 -15.59
C ALA A 74 -4.59 -35.09 -16.96
N SER A 75 -5.54 -35.72 -17.66
CA SER A 75 -5.32 -36.18 -19.04
C SER A 75 -4.76 -35.03 -19.87
N ALA A 76 -3.75 -35.30 -20.69
CA ALA A 76 -3.20 -34.31 -21.60
C ALA A 76 -4.31 -33.81 -22.50
N ILE A 77 -4.94 -32.70 -22.13
CA ILE A 77 -5.76 -31.94 -23.05
C ILE A 77 -4.77 -31.56 -24.15
N LYS A 78 -4.92 -32.19 -25.32
CA LYS A 78 -4.17 -31.83 -26.52
C LYS A 78 -4.48 -30.37 -26.74
N MET A 79 -3.53 -29.55 -26.34
CA MET A 79 -3.65 -28.12 -26.40
C MET A 79 -3.51 -27.79 -27.89
N SER A 80 -4.61 -27.49 -28.56
CA SER A 80 -4.58 -27.08 -29.97
C SER A 80 -4.10 -25.63 -30.10
N LEU A 81 -3.01 -25.29 -29.40
CA LEU A 81 -2.35 -24.01 -29.59
C LEU A 81 -1.42 -24.15 -30.81
N PRO A 82 -1.48 -23.21 -31.75
CA PRO A 82 -0.62 -23.23 -32.93
C PRO A 82 0.86 -23.13 -32.52
N GLU A 83 1.64 -24.17 -32.80
CA GLU A 83 3.07 -24.26 -32.43
C GLU A 83 3.93 -23.16 -33.08
N ASP A 84 3.49 -22.62 -34.22
CA ASP A 84 4.12 -21.48 -34.90
C ASP A 84 3.93 -20.15 -34.15
N LYS A 85 2.93 -20.07 -33.26
CA LYS A 85 2.59 -18.86 -32.49
C LYS A 85 3.07 -18.89 -31.06
N PHE A 86 3.27 -20.07 -30.49
CA PHE A 86 3.55 -20.21 -29.06
C PHE A 86 4.79 -21.06 -28.78
N GLU A 87 5.62 -20.58 -27.86
CA GLU A 87 6.61 -21.37 -27.14
C GLU A 87 5.95 -21.81 -25.82
N VAL A 88 5.42 -23.04 -25.81
CA VAL A 88 4.64 -23.57 -24.67
C VAL A 88 5.53 -24.37 -23.73
N THR A 89 5.57 -23.96 -22.47
CA THR A 89 6.17 -24.72 -21.37
C THR A 89 5.07 -25.35 -20.52
N GLU A 90 5.03 -26.68 -20.41
CA GLU A 90 4.07 -27.35 -19.53
C GLU A 90 4.70 -27.66 -18.16
N LYS A 91 3.98 -27.33 -17.08
CA LYS A 91 4.38 -27.66 -15.71
C LYS A 91 3.26 -28.41 -15.00
N ASN A 92 3.58 -29.59 -14.46
CA ASN A 92 2.65 -30.40 -13.69
C ASN A 92 2.88 -30.14 -12.19
N PHE A 93 1.79 -29.92 -11.45
CA PHE A 93 1.84 -29.68 -10.03
C PHE A 93 0.87 -30.58 -9.27
N LYS A 94 1.31 -31.06 -8.11
CA LYS A 94 0.40 -31.68 -7.14
C LYS A 94 -0.41 -30.59 -6.44
N GLY A 95 -1.72 -30.80 -6.34
CA GLY A 95 -2.65 -29.87 -5.66
C GLY A 95 -3.14 -28.71 -6.54
N ASN A 96 -3.36 -27.54 -5.92
CA ASN A 96 -3.97 -26.40 -6.62
C ASN A 96 -2.95 -25.68 -7.53
N ARG A 97 -3.11 -25.86 -8.84
CA ARG A 97 -2.25 -25.24 -9.88
C ARG A 97 -2.08 -23.73 -9.76
N HIS A 98 -3.11 -23.00 -9.30
CA HIS A 98 -3.06 -21.54 -9.21
C HIS A 98 -2.20 -21.10 -8.02
N ILE A 99 -2.28 -21.79 -6.89
CA ILE A 99 -1.43 -21.53 -5.72
C ILE A 99 0.04 -21.86 -6.05
N ASN A 100 0.27 -22.95 -6.77
CA ASN A 100 1.64 -23.30 -7.19
C ASN A 100 2.23 -22.28 -8.18
N ALA A 101 1.42 -21.71 -9.08
CA ALA A 101 1.85 -20.60 -9.93
C ALA A 101 2.27 -19.37 -9.13
N LEU A 102 1.52 -19.03 -8.07
CA LEU A 102 1.85 -17.92 -7.17
C LEU A 102 3.17 -18.14 -6.42
N ALA A 103 3.54 -19.39 -6.13
CA ALA A 103 4.83 -19.71 -5.52
C ALA A 103 6.01 -19.27 -6.41
N GLU A 104 5.86 -19.27 -7.73
CA GLU A 104 6.88 -18.83 -8.70
C GLU A 104 7.08 -17.30 -8.76
N GLY A 105 6.39 -16.52 -7.92
CA GLY A 105 6.61 -15.07 -7.83
C GLY A 105 5.96 -14.24 -8.94
N MET A 106 4.91 -14.78 -9.56
CA MET A 106 4.19 -14.11 -10.63
C MET A 106 3.26 -13.01 -10.09
N THR A 107 2.96 -12.03 -10.94
CA THR A 107 1.86 -11.09 -10.73
C THR A 107 0.59 -11.69 -11.30
N MET A 108 -0.50 -11.65 -10.54
CA MET A 108 -1.78 -12.24 -10.91
C MET A 108 -2.74 -11.17 -11.43
N LEU A 109 -3.36 -11.44 -12.58
CA LEU A 109 -4.48 -10.70 -13.12
C LEU A 109 -5.77 -11.49 -12.90
N VAL A 110 -6.72 -10.91 -12.19
CA VAL A 110 -8.01 -11.53 -11.88
C VAL A 110 -9.12 -10.84 -12.66
N ILE A 111 -9.85 -11.60 -13.50
CA ILE A 111 -10.91 -11.08 -14.37
C ILE A 111 -12.20 -11.87 -14.15
N GLY A 112 -13.27 -11.22 -13.66
CA GLY A 112 -14.53 -11.89 -13.38
C GLY A 112 -14.36 -13.05 -12.41
N GLY A 113 -14.90 -14.22 -12.77
CA GLY A 113 -14.62 -15.48 -12.09
C GLY A 113 -15.61 -15.88 -11.01
N GLN A 114 -15.44 -17.11 -10.53
CA GLN A 114 -16.26 -17.74 -9.50
C GLN A 114 -15.41 -18.07 -8.26
N ARG A 115 -15.93 -18.91 -7.36
CA ARG A 115 -15.27 -19.29 -6.09
C ARG A 115 -13.81 -19.72 -6.23
N GLY A 116 -13.48 -20.52 -7.26
CA GLY A 116 -12.09 -20.95 -7.50
C GLY A 116 -11.14 -19.79 -7.81
N THR A 117 -11.61 -18.82 -8.60
CA THR A 117 -10.90 -17.57 -8.90
C THR A 117 -10.73 -16.73 -7.64
N ALA A 118 -11.78 -16.59 -6.83
CA ALA A 118 -11.74 -15.86 -5.56
C ALA A 118 -10.70 -16.48 -4.61
N THR A 119 -10.71 -17.81 -4.44
CA THR A 119 -9.74 -18.51 -3.59
C THR A 119 -8.30 -18.23 -4.02
N ALA A 120 -8.01 -18.29 -5.33
CA ALA A 120 -6.67 -18.02 -5.83
C ALA A 120 -6.25 -16.56 -5.65
N GLY A 121 -7.14 -15.59 -5.91
CA GLY A 121 -6.82 -14.18 -5.74
C GLY A 121 -6.62 -13.78 -4.27
N PHE A 122 -7.45 -14.28 -3.34
CA PHE A 122 -7.21 -14.09 -1.91
C PHE A 122 -5.95 -14.83 -1.42
N ALA A 123 -5.65 -16.02 -1.96
CA ALA A 123 -4.39 -16.70 -1.66
C ALA A 123 -3.17 -15.90 -2.15
N ALA A 124 -3.25 -15.28 -3.33
CA ALA A 124 -2.20 -14.42 -3.85
C ALA A 124 -1.94 -13.22 -2.94
N PHE A 125 -3.01 -12.57 -2.46
CA PHE A 125 -2.93 -11.52 -1.46
C PHE A 125 -2.28 -12.00 -0.15
N ALA A 126 -2.72 -13.13 0.39
CA ALA A 126 -2.15 -13.72 1.61
C ALA A 126 -0.66 -14.08 1.46
N LEU A 127 -0.25 -14.52 0.26
CA LEU A 127 1.14 -14.80 -0.10
C LEU A 127 1.94 -13.54 -0.47
N LYS A 128 1.38 -12.35 -0.27
CA LYS A 128 2.00 -11.06 -0.59
C LYS A 128 2.46 -10.97 -2.04
N ARG A 129 1.73 -11.60 -2.96
CA ARG A 129 1.99 -11.50 -4.39
C ARG A 129 1.23 -10.31 -4.98
N PRO A 130 1.79 -9.62 -5.99
CA PRO A 130 1.05 -8.59 -6.71
C PRO A 130 -0.19 -9.20 -7.37
N VAL A 131 -1.36 -8.64 -7.08
CA VAL A 131 -2.65 -9.02 -7.67
C VAL A 131 -3.28 -7.77 -8.24
N LEU A 132 -3.70 -7.80 -9.50
CA LEU A 132 -4.61 -6.82 -10.06
C LEU A 132 -5.96 -7.46 -10.33
N ALA A 133 -7.00 -7.01 -9.66
CA ALA A 133 -8.36 -7.45 -9.93
C ALA A 133 -9.11 -6.44 -10.81
N LEU A 134 -9.88 -6.92 -11.78
CA LEU A 134 -10.73 -6.08 -12.64
C LEU A 134 -12.19 -6.17 -12.16
N PRO A 135 -12.69 -5.17 -11.41
CA PRO A 135 -14.03 -5.21 -10.81
C PRO A 135 -15.15 -5.00 -11.82
N CYS A 136 -14.89 -4.36 -12.96
CA CYS A 136 -15.90 -4.04 -13.97
C CYS A 136 -16.59 -5.27 -14.59
N PHE A 137 -15.98 -6.46 -14.46
CA PHE A 137 -16.56 -7.74 -14.91
C PHE A 137 -17.29 -8.52 -13.78
N GLY A 138 -17.42 -7.94 -12.58
CA GLY A 138 -18.11 -8.55 -11.45
C GLY A 138 -17.41 -9.80 -10.89
N GLY A 139 -18.20 -10.66 -10.22
CA GLY A 139 -17.74 -11.93 -9.67
C GLY A 139 -16.54 -11.81 -8.71
N ALA A 140 -15.65 -12.79 -8.76
CA ALA A 140 -14.47 -12.83 -7.89
C ALA A 140 -13.54 -11.61 -8.07
N GLY A 141 -13.42 -11.06 -9.28
CA GLY A 141 -12.65 -9.85 -9.55
C GLY A 141 -13.16 -8.65 -8.74
N LYS A 142 -14.48 -8.48 -8.66
CA LYS A 142 -15.09 -7.44 -7.81
C LYS A 142 -14.88 -7.73 -6.32
N ASP A 143 -15.11 -8.97 -5.89
CA ASP A 143 -14.96 -9.34 -4.47
C ASP A 143 -13.54 -9.10 -3.96
N ILE A 144 -12.54 -9.45 -4.76
CA ILE A 144 -11.13 -9.22 -4.42
C ILE A 144 -10.82 -7.72 -4.43
N TRP A 145 -11.29 -7.00 -5.45
CA TRP A 145 -11.11 -5.54 -5.53
C TRP A 145 -11.63 -4.83 -4.28
N ASP A 146 -12.85 -5.14 -3.84
CA ASP A 146 -13.45 -4.53 -2.67
C ASP A 146 -12.61 -4.77 -1.40
N GLY A 147 -11.96 -5.94 -1.30
CA GLY A 147 -11.07 -6.28 -0.19
C GLY A 147 -9.68 -5.63 -0.22
N VAL A 148 -9.13 -5.32 -1.40
CA VAL A 148 -7.71 -4.92 -1.54
C VAL A 148 -7.48 -3.55 -2.17
N SER A 149 -8.51 -2.91 -2.73
CA SER A 149 -8.38 -1.69 -3.53
C SER A 149 -7.75 -0.50 -2.79
N VAL A 150 -7.92 -0.42 -1.47
CA VAL A 150 -7.26 0.59 -0.62
C VAL A 150 -5.74 0.56 -0.79
N ARG A 151 -5.15 -0.61 -1.03
CA ARG A 151 -3.70 -0.76 -1.24
C ARG A 151 -3.25 -0.35 -2.65
N TYR A 152 -4.14 -0.35 -3.64
CA TYR A 152 -3.75 0.04 -5.00
C TYR A 152 -3.36 1.51 -5.12
N GLY A 153 -3.97 2.40 -4.34
CA GLY A 153 -3.60 3.83 -4.32
C GLY A 153 -2.16 4.11 -3.91
N GLN A 154 -1.46 3.13 -3.34
CA GLN A 154 -0.03 3.22 -3.02
C GLN A 154 0.86 3.08 -4.26
N SER A 155 0.36 2.41 -5.30
CA SER A 155 1.14 2.02 -6.48
C SER A 155 0.55 2.51 -7.79
N LEU A 156 -0.74 2.82 -7.86
CA LEU A 156 -1.45 3.23 -9.07
C LEU A 156 -2.03 4.65 -8.90
N THR A 157 -2.12 5.38 -10.00
CA THR A 157 -2.75 6.71 -10.05
C THR A 157 -4.27 6.62 -10.00
N SER A 158 -4.95 7.71 -9.62
CA SER A 158 -6.42 7.80 -9.65
C SER A 158 -7.00 7.45 -11.02
N ASP A 159 -6.41 8.00 -12.08
CA ASP A 159 -6.90 7.85 -13.46
C ASP A 159 -6.85 6.38 -13.90
N THR A 160 -5.79 5.67 -13.53
CA THR A 160 -5.65 4.23 -13.76
C THR A 160 -6.72 3.44 -13.02
N LEU A 161 -6.99 3.79 -11.75
CA LEU A 161 -8.04 3.14 -10.96
C LEU A 161 -9.43 3.39 -11.53
N ASP A 162 -9.69 4.58 -12.07
CA ASP A 162 -10.97 4.95 -12.67
C ASP A 162 -11.22 4.15 -13.96
N VAL A 163 -10.21 3.97 -14.81
CA VAL A 163 -10.30 3.09 -16.00
C VAL A 163 -10.56 1.64 -15.60
N ILE A 164 -9.87 1.13 -14.57
CA ILE A 164 -10.03 -0.27 -14.11
C ILE A 164 -11.42 -0.53 -13.51
N LYS A 165 -12.03 0.48 -12.86
CA LYS A 165 -13.39 0.41 -12.33
C LYS A 165 -14.47 0.67 -13.38
N GLY A 166 -14.14 1.44 -14.41
CA GLY A 166 -15.05 1.94 -15.41
C GLY A 166 -15.51 0.88 -16.41
N ASN A 167 -16.24 1.35 -17.43
CA ASN A 167 -16.66 0.51 -18.54
C ASN A 167 -15.45 0.16 -19.42
N TRP A 168 -15.36 -1.10 -19.83
CA TRP A 168 -14.27 -1.55 -20.68
C TRP A 168 -14.32 -0.92 -22.07
N ASP A 169 -13.17 -0.45 -22.54
CA ASP A 169 -12.95 -0.04 -23.92
C ASP A 169 -11.61 -0.58 -24.47
N GLY A 170 -11.35 -0.38 -25.77
CA GLY A 170 -10.12 -0.85 -26.40
C GLY A 170 -8.83 -0.24 -25.85
N SER A 171 -8.90 0.92 -25.17
CA SER A 171 -7.74 1.58 -24.57
C SER A 171 -7.43 1.03 -23.16
N SER A 172 -8.43 0.43 -22.51
CA SER A 172 -8.36 -0.10 -21.15
C SER A 172 -7.30 -1.19 -21.01
N ALA A 173 -7.07 -2.01 -22.06
CA ALA A 173 -6.05 -3.06 -22.05
C ALA A 173 -4.65 -2.52 -21.79
N LYS A 174 -4.28 -1.41 -22.43
CA LYS A 174 -2.98 -0.77 -22.24
C LYS A 174 -2.79 -0.33 -20.79
N VAL A 175 -3.81 0.32 -20.22
CA VAL A 175 -3.80 0.82 -18.83
C VAL A 175 -3.72 -0.35 -17.84
N VAL A 176 -4.43 -1.45 -18.09
CA VAL A 176 -4.37 -2.66 -17.25
C VAL A 176 -2.98 -3.29 -17.27
N VAL A 177 -2.34 -3.38 -18.45
CA VAL A 177 -1.00 -3.94 -18.56
C VAL A 177 0.05 -3.01 -17.94
N ASP A 178 -0.06 -1.70 -18.13
CA ASP A 178 0.77 -0.70 -17.42
C ASP A 178 0.65 -0.86 -15.90
N ALA A 179 -0.58 -1.02 -15.39
CA ALA A 179 -0.86 -1.24 -13.97
C ALA A 179 -0.26 -2.56 -13.46
N LEU A 180 -0.35 -3.65 -14.24
CA LEU A 180 0.28 -4.93 -13.90
C LEU A 180 1.80 -4.79 -13.78
N GLU A 181 2.46 -4.16 -14.75
CA GLU A 181 3.90 -3.92 -14.72
C GLU A 181 4.30 -3.06 -13.51
N GLN A 182 3.51 -2.03 -13.21
CA GLN A 182 3.73 -1.15 -12.06
C GLN A 182 3.59 -1.91 -10.74
N LEU A 183 2.57 -2.77 -10.60
CA LEU A 183 2.39 -3.63 -9.43
C LEU A 183 3.50 -4.69 -9.29
N THR A 184 4.03 -5.21 -10.40
CA THR A 184 5.18 -6.12 -10.36
C THR A 184 6.44 -5.42 -9.82
N ARG A 185 6.69 -4.18 -10.24
CA ARG A 185 7.85 -3.40 -9.78
C ARG A 185 7.67 -2.90 -8.35
N ASN A 186 6.47 -2.43 -8.03
CA ASN A 186 6.10 -1.84 -6.76
C ASN A 186 4.95 -2.63 -6.15
N ASN A 187 5.26 -3.77 -5.52
CA ASN A 187 4.25 -4.63 -4.91
C ASN A 187 3.63 -3.95 -3.67
N PRO A 188 2.34 -3.54 -3.69
CA PRO A 188 1.70 -2.92 -2.53
C PRO A 188 1.36 -3.93 -1.42
N PHE A 189 1.54 -5.23 -1.68
CA PHE A 189 1.27 -6.30 -0.73
C PHE A 189 2.51 -6.81 -0.02
N ASP A 190 3.71 -6.35 -0.45
CA ASP A 190 4.95 -6.74 0.20
C ASP A 190 5.16 -5.92 1.46
N ASP A 191 4.75 -6.47 2.61
CA ASP A 191 5.01 -5.87 3.92
C ASP A 191 6.44 -6.12 4.43
N ARG A 192 7.39 -6.56 3.58
CA ARG A 192 8.79 -6.61 3.99
C ARG A 192 9.21 -5.25 4.55
N ILE A 193 9.88 -5.28 5.70
CA ILE A 193 10.36 -4.10 6.42
C ILE A 193 11.12 -3.25 5.41
N LYS A 194 10.51 -2.14 4.99
CA LYS A 194 11.15 -1.23 4.05
C LYS A 194 12.30 -0.61 4.81
N TRP A 195 13.51 -0.63 4.25
CA TRP A 195 14.72 -0.01 4.83
C TRP A 195 14.49 1.34 5.54
N PRO A 196 13.64 2.25 5.03
CA PRO A 196 13.26 3.47 5.76
C PRO A 196 12.72 3.25 7.17
N GLN A 197 12.00 2.17 7.45
CA GLN A 197 11.47 1.86 8.79
C GLN A 197 12.59 1.54 9.78
N ILE A 198 13.58 0.73 9.36
CA ILE A 198 14.76 0.41 10.19
C ILE A 198 15.54 1.71 10.45
N PHE A 199 15.73 2.52 9.40
CA PHE A 199 16.42 3.79 9.52
C PHE A 199 15.69 4.75 10.47
N LEU A 200 14.37 4.86 10.38
CA LEU A 200 13.56 5.67 11.29
C LEU A 200 13.65 5.16 12.73
N ALA A 201 13.54 3.85 12.96
CA ALA A 201 13.68 3.27 14.29
C ALA A 201 15.08 3.54 14.88
N LEU A 202 16.14 3.42 14.07
CA LEU A 202 17.50 3.75 14.47
C LEU A 202 17.67 5.25 14.74
N ALA A 203 17.09 6.11 13.90
CA ALA A 203 17.09 7.56 14.11
C ALA A 203 16.36 7.94 15.41
N ALA A 204 15.23 7.31 15.73
CA ALA A 204 14.55 7.50 17.00
C ALA A 204 15.44 7.08 18.19
N LEU A 205 16.15 5.96 18.09
CA LEU A 205 17.09 5.53 19.13
C LEU A 205 18.21 6.56 19.35
N VAL A 206 18.81 7.06 18.27
CA VAL A 206 19.84 8.12 18.34
C VAL A 206 19.28 9.40 18.97
N MET A 207 18.06 9.78 18.62
CA MET A 207 17.39 10.95 19.19
C MET A 207 17.12 10.79 20.69
N VAL A 208 16.72 9.60 21.15
CA VAL A 208 16.58 9.31 22.59
C VAL A 208 17.91 9.45 23.32
N LEU A 209 19.00 8.91 22.77
CA LEU A 209 20.34 9.05 23.36
C LEU A 209 20.78 10.52 23.41
N LEU A 210 20.52 11.28 22.35
CA LEU A 210 20.81 12.71 22.30
C LEU A 210 20.00 13.50 23.34
N TRP A 211 18.74 13.15 23.53
CA TRP A 211 17.88 13.75 24.57
C TRP A 211 18.46 13.52 25.97
N VAL A 212 18.87 12.28 26.28
CA VAL A 212 19.48 11.91 27.59
C VAL A 212 20.81 12.63 27.80
N PHE A 213 21.63 12.75 26.75
CA PHE A 213 22.90 13.45 26.79
C PHE A 213 22.71 14.93 27.15
N ILE A 214 21.78 15.62 26.49
CA ILE A 214 21.48 17.03 26.74
C ILE A 214 20.89 17.23 28.14
N PHE A 215 20.02 16.31 28.57
CA PHE A 215 19.45 16.31 29.92
C PHE A 215 20.53 16.23 31.00
N SER A 216 21.59 15.47 30.74
CA SER A 216 22.69 15.26 31.67
C SER A 216 23.65 16.46 31.77
N ILE A 217 23.77 17.26 30.70
CA ILE A 217 24.69 18.40 30.62
C ILE A 217 24.04 19.71 31.10
N GLY A 218 22.74 19.90 30.84
CA GLY A 218 22.01 21.15 31.07
C GLY A 218 22.31 21.87 32.39
N PRO A 219 22.24 21.21 33.56
CA PRO A 219 22.40 21.87 34.86
C PRO A 219 23.77 22.50 35.14
N LYS A 220 24.78 22.25 34.30
CA LYS A 220 26.17 22.71 34.51
C LYS A 220 26.47 24.09 33.93
N HIS A 221 25.58 24.64 33.10
CA HIS A 221 25.81 25.90 32.39
C HIS A 221 24.93 27.04 32.96
N LYS A 222 25.43 28.27 32.89
CA LYS A 222 24.70 29.48 33.33
C LYS A 222 23.88 30.09 32.20
N ASP A 223 22.74 30.63 32.62
CA ASP A 223 21.81 31.58 31.99
C ASP A 223 21.43 31.25 30.53
N SER A 224 21.93 31.97 29.52
CA SER A 224 21.37 31.91 28.16
C SER A 224 21.51 30.55 27.46
N PHE A 225 22.52 29.74 27.80
CA PHE A 225 22.70 28.43 27.17
C PHE A 225 21.66 27.40 27.64
N LEU A 226 21.13 27.57 28.87
CA LEU A 226 20.15 26.67 29.46
C LEU A 226 18.83 26.68 28.67
N TYR A 227 18.38 27.88 28.28
CA TYR A 227 17.20 28.07 27.44
C TYR A 227 17.35 27.38 26.07
N MET A 228 18.51 27.53 25.43
CA MET A 228 18.79 26.88 24.15
C MET A 228 18.73 25.35 24.26
N LEU A 229 19.34 24.78 25.29
CA LEU A 229 19.29 23.33 25.54
C LEU A 229 17.86 22.86 25.82
N PHE A 230 17.10 23.62 26.60
CA PHE A 230 15.70 23.32 26.91
C PHE A 230 14.84 23.24 25.64
N PHE A 231 14.90 24.26 24.77
CA PHE A 231 14.15 24.24 23.51
C PHE A 231 14.61 23.13 22.57
N PHE A 232 15.90 22.82 22.56
CA PHE A 232 16.42 21.71 21.77
C PHE A 232 15.89 20.35 22.27
N GLN A 233 15.73 20.17 23.59
CA GLN A 233 15.09 18.97 24.14
C GLN A 233 13.62 18.83 23.72
N ILE A 234 12.86 19.93 23.72
CA ILE A 234 11.48 19.95 23.21
C ILE A 234 11.46 19.53 21.73
N GLY A 235 12.36 20.09 20.93
CA GLY A 235 12.53 19.72 19.52
C GLY A 235 12.79 18.22 19.34
N ILE A 236 13.75 17.66 20.08
CA ILE A 236 14.04 16.22 20.04
C ILE A 236 12.84 15.37 20.47
N ALA A 237 12.16 15.75 21.56
CA ALA A 237 10.98 15.03 22.05
C ALA A 237 9.86 14.99 20.99
N SER A 238 9.70 16.08 20.23
CA SER A 238 8.76 16.13 19.11
C SER A 238 9.16 15.21 17.95
N VAL A 239 10.47 15.17 17.60
CA VAL A 239 10.99 14.21 16.60
C VAL A 239 10.69 12.78 17.05
N ILE A 240 11.00 12.42 18.30
CA ILE A 240 10.78 11.09 18.85
C ILE A 240 9.30 10.72 18.77
N GLY A 241 8.40 11.60 19.22
CA GLY A 241 6.96 11.36 19.16
C GLY A 241 6.45 11.14 17.73
N THR A 242 6.95 11.94 16.77
CA THR A 242 6.60 11.82 15.35
C THR A 242 7.11 10.52 14.73
N ILE A 243 8.35 10.13 15.02
CA ILE A 243 8.92 8.88 14.51
C ILE A 243 8.20 7.68 15.12
N ALA A 244 7.99 7.67 16.45
CA ALA A 244 7.29 6.59 17.14
C ALA A 244 5.89 6.37 16.55
N ARG A 245 5.15 7.47 16.34
CA ARG A 245 3.84 7.43 15.67
C ARG A 245 3.93 6.88 14.25
N THR A 246 4.88 7.36 13.46
CA THR A 246 5.08 6.88 12.07
C THR A 246 5.36 5.38 12.04
N VAL A 247 6.23 4.88 12.94
CA VAL A 247 6.54 3.46 13.06
C VAL A 247 5.31 2.64 13.45
N LEU A 248 4.53 3.08 14.44
CA LEU A 248 3.32 2.37 14.84
C LEU A 248 2.24 2.37 13.75
N ASN A 249 2.03 3.50 13.08
CA ASN A 249 1.07 3.59 11.97
C ASN A 249 1.47 2.65 10.84
N VAL A 250 2.76 2.59 10.49
CA VAL A 250 3.25 1.68 9.46
C VAL A 250 3.15 0.21 9.90
N TYR A 251 3.26 -0.07 11.21
CA TYR A 251 3.13 -1.42 11.75
C TYR A 251 1.68 -1.90 11.82
N PHE A 252 0.75 -1.05 12.24
CA PHE A 252 -0.65 -1.41 12.46
C PHE A 252 -1.57 -1.10 11.27
N ASP A 253 -1.26 -0.09 10.47
CA ASP A 253 -2.05 0.32 9.33
C ASP A 253 -1.29 0.07 8.03
N VAL A 254 -1.60 -1.08 7.42
CA VAL A 254 -0.95 -1.51 6.19
C VAL A 254 -1.31 -0.62 4.99
N SER A 255 -2.33 0.24 5.12
CA SER A 255 -2.66 1.22 4.09
C SER A 255 -1.73 2.45 4.11
N ASN A 256 -0.97 2.66 5.20
CA ASN A 256 -0.21 3.89 5.37
C ASN A 256 1.17 3.79 4.71
N VAL A 257 1.34 4.50 3.59
CA VAL A 257 2.63 4.63 2.91
C VAL A 257 3.45 5.72 3.58
N TYR A 258 4.72 5.42 3.83
CA TYR A 258 5.68 6.43 4.25
C TYR A 258 5.73 7.57 3.21
N SER A 259 5.38 8.78 3.66
CA SER A 259 5.47 10.00 2.87
C SER A 259 6.31 11.01 3.63
N SER A 260 7.49 11.37 3.10
CA SER A 260 8.37 12.36 3.72
C SER A 260 7.67 13.70 3.96
N LYS A 261 6.72 14.08 3.08
CA LYS A 261 5.91 15.30 3.24
C LYS A 261 4.99 15.21 4.47
N ARG A 262 4.37 14.04 4.71
CA ARG A 262 3.53 13.81 5.90
C ARG A 262 4.38 13.88 7.16
N VAL A 263 5.50 13.16 7.20
CA VAL A 263 6.42 13.17 8.36
C VAL A 263 6.93 14.58 8.67
N LEU A 264 7.28 15.37 7.66
CA LEU A 264 7.71 16.75 7.85
C LEU A 264 6.58 17.62 8.41
N SER A 265 5.37 17.52 7.85
CA SER A 265 4.19 18.25 8.36
C SER A 265 3.91 17.89 9.82
N ASP A 266 3.95 16.59 10.13
CA ASP A 266 3.68 16.06 11.46
C ASP A 266 4.69 16.57 12.50
N PHE A 267 5.96 16.61 12.11
CA PHE A 267 7.03 17.17 12.92
C PHE A 267 6.83 18.66 13.20
N VAL A 268 6.50 19.46 12.17
CA VAL A 268 6.25 20.91 12.33
C VAL A 268 5.08 21.15 13.29
N ILE A 269 3.99 20.40 13.15
CA ILE A 269 2.83 20.53 14.06
C ILE A 269 3.23 20.13 15.49
N GLY A 270 4.02 19.07 15.66
CA GLY A 270 4.54 18.66 16.96
C GLY A 270 5.36 19.76 17.65
N ILE A 271 6.24 20.46 16.92
CA ILE A 271 7.01 21.60 17.44
C ILE A 271 6.07 22.75 17.83
N ILE A 272 5.15 23.13 16.95
CA ILE A 272 4.22 24.24 17.20
C ILE A 272 3.41 23.98 18.47
N MET A 273 2.94 22.75 18.67
CA MET A 273 2.21 22.41 19.89
C MET A 273 3.11 22.39 21.13
N GLY A 274 4.32 21.81 21.06
CA GLY A 274 5.27 21.82 22.17
C GLY A 274 5.60 23.25 22.62
N PHE A 275 5.82 24.14 21.65
CA PHE A 275 6.04 25.56 21.91
C PHE A 275 4.79 26.27 22.45
N GLY A 276 3.61 25.97 21.90
CA GLY A 276 2.34 26.52 22.38
C GLY A 276 2.04 26.14 23.84
N PHE A 277 2.27 24.87 24.22
CA PHE A 277 2.14 24.43 25.61
C PHE A 277 3.15 25.11 26.53
N PHE A 278 4.38 25.33 26.04
CA PHE A 278 5.38 26.08 26.80
C PHE A 278 4.94 27.53 27.06
N LEU A 279 4.49 28.24 26.03
CA LEU A 279 3.95 29.60 26.18
C LEU A 279 2.75 29.65 27.12
N PHE A 280 1.87 28.65 27.07
CA PHE A 280 0.74 28.55 27.98
C PHE A 280 1.17 28.40 29.43
N ILE A 281 2.21 27.60 29.70
CA ILE A 281 2.78 27.44 31.04
C ILE A 281 3.45 28.73 31.50
N LEU A 282 4.21 29.40 30.64
CA LEU A 282 4.79 30.71 30.95
C LEU A 282 3.71 31.74 31.30
N ALA A 283 2.68 31.86 30.46
CA ALA A 283 1.56 32.77 30.68
C ALA A 283 0.83 32.44 31.99
N SER A 284 0.60 31.15 32.27
CA SER A 284 -0.02 30.70 33.52
C SER A 284 0.85 31.04 34.74
N GLY A 285 2.18 30.88 34.63
CA GLY A 285 3.12 31.24 35.70
C GLY A 285 3.10 32.73 36.01
N VAL A 286 3.18 33.58 34.97
CA VAL A 286 3.13 35.04 35.11
C VAL A 286 1.80 35.49 35.69
N LEU A 287 0.67 34.93 35.23
CA LEU A 287 -0.66 35.30 35.71
C LEU A 287 -0.94 34.86 37.15
N LEU A 288 -0.45 33.69 37.57
CA LEU A 288 -0.74 33.13 38.89
C LEU A 288 0.24 33.58 39.98
N VAL A 289 1.53 33.74 39.62
CA VAL A 289 2.60 34.03 40.60
C VAL A 289 3.02 35.49 40.57
N GLY A 290 2.84 36.18 39.43
CA GLY A 290 3.22 37.60 39.28
C GLY A 290 4.72 37.86 39.13
N GLU A 291 5.55 36.82 39.03
CA GLU A 291 7.00 36.92 38.82
C GLU A 291 7.37 36.51 37.39
N GLU A 292 8.45 37.11 36.85
CA GLU A 292 9.05 36.67 35.60
C GLU A 292 9.59 35.24 35.75
N PHE A 293 9.21 34.37 34.82
CA PHE A 293 9.62 32.98 34.86
C PHE A 293 11.08 32.83 34.42
N ASP A 294 11.98 32.62 35.37
CA ASP A 294 13.38 32.28 35.12
C ASP A 294 13.63 30.79 35.38
N ILE A 295 14.19 30.09 34.38
CA ILE A 295 14.49 28.66 34.52
C ILE A 295 15.75 28.51 35.38
N ARG A 296 15.55 28.31 36.68
CA ARG A 296 16.66 28.00 37.58
C ARG A 296 17.26 26.62 37.24
N PRO A 297 18.57 26.40 37.41
CA PRO A 297 19.20 25.10 37.14
C PRO A 297 18.56 23.91 37.88
N GLU A 298 17.98 24.17 39.06
CA GLU A 298 17.24 23.20 39.87
C GLU A 298 15.88 22.81 39.26
N ASP A 299 15.22 23.75 38.59
CA ASP A 299 13.93 23.55 37.94
C ASP A 299 14.06 22.97 36.53
N PHE A 300 15.21 23.19 35.87
CA PHE A 300 15.50 22.68 34.52
C PHE A 300 15.17 21.19 34.40
N ARG A 301 15.63 20.35 35.33
CA ARG A 301 15.40 18.90 35.27
C ARG A 301 13.91 18.55 35.31
N ARG A 302 13.14 19.22 36.18
CA ARG A 302 11.70 18.97 36.34
C ARG A 302 10.95 19.43 35.10
N LEU A 303 11.23 20.65 34.64
CA LEU A 303 10.58 21.26 33.50
C LEU A 303 10.91 20.51 32.20
N SER A 304 12.17 20.13 31.98
CA SER A 304 12.60 19.37 30.80
C SER A 304 11.90 18.02 30.69
N VAL A 305 11.79 17.26 31.79
CA VAL A 305 11.08 15.96 31.78
C VAL A 305 9.60 16.18 31.48
N PHE A 306 8.95 17.09 32.21
CA PHE A 306 7.53 17.36 32.04
C PHE A 306 7.21 17.81 30.61
N MET A 307 7.95 18.79 30.10
CA MET A 307 7.71 19.34 28.76
C MET A 307 8.06 18.36 27.65
N SER A 308 9.07 17.52 27.83
CA SER A 308 9.38 16.46 26.86
C SER A 308 8.27 15.42 26.81
N LEU A 309 7.70 15.01 27.95
CA LEU A 309 6.58 14.07 27.99
C LEU A 309 5.32 14.65 27.34
N VAL A 310 4.97 15.91 27.67
CA VAL A 310 3.84 16.60 27.07
C VAL A 310 4.04 16.73 25.56
N THR A 311 5.21 17.19 25.11
CA THR A 311 5.50 17.37 23.68
C THR A 311 5.49 16.05 22.92
N LEU A 312 6.06 15.00 23.50
CA LEU A 312 6.04 13.65 22.92
C LEU A 312 4.60 13.14 22.80
N ALA A 313 3.81 13.22 23.88
CA ALA A 313 2.42 12.79 23.89
C ALA A 313 1.57 13.57 22.87
N ALA A 314 1.76 14.88 22.79
CA ALA A 314 1.04 15.73 21.87
C ALA A 314 1.44 15.42 20.41
N SER A 315 2.74 15.27 20.13
CA SER A 315 3.23 14.85 18.80
C SER A 315 2.71 13.46 18.41
N PHE A 316 2.57 12.56 19.38
CA PHE A 316 2.07 11.20 19.16
C PHE A 316 0.54 11.14 18.93
N LEU A 317 -0.26 11.92 19.64
CA LEU A 317 -1.73 11.84 19.62
C LEU A 317 -2.43 12.77 18.61
N LEU A 318 -1.68 13.72 18.04
CA LEU A 318 -2.20 14.75 17.13
C LEU A 318 -3.09 14.23 16.02
N GLU A 319 -2.65 13.20 15.32
CA GLU A 319 -3.30 12.72 14.11
C GLU A 319 -4.68 12.14 14.38
N ARG A 320 -4.82 11.34 15.45
CA ARG A 320 -6.14 10.82 15.87
C ARG A 320 -7.10 11.96 16.17
N SER A 321 -6.60 13.00 16.85
CA SER A 321 -7.40 14.17 17.20
C SER A 321 -7.82 14.94 15.95
N VAL A 322 -6.91 15.15 14.99
CA VAL A 322 -7.19 15.84 13.72
C VAL A 322 -8.13 15.03 12.82
N GLU A 323 -7.95 13.71 12.72
CA GLU A 323 -8.83 12.84 11.94
C GLU A 323 -10.24 12.77 12.54
N GLU A 324 -10.37 12.63 13.85
CA GLU A 324 -11.67 12.68 14.52
C GLU A 324 -12.35 14.03 14.33
N PHE A 325 -11.59 15.13 14.45
CA PHE A 325 -12.10 16.48 14.23
C PHE A 325 -12.57 16.67 12.78
N ARG A 326 -11.77 16.25 11.79
CA ARG A 326 -12.13 16.30 10.37
C ARG A 326 -13.39 15.48 10.07
N LYS A 327 -13.50 14.27 10.65
CA LYS A 327 -14.70 13.42 10.53
C LYS A 327 -15.94 14.10 11.13
N ARG A 328 -15.81 14.78 12.27
CA ARG A 328 -16.92 15.52 12.90
C ARG A 328 -17.35 16.72 12.05
N ILE A 329 -16.41 17.51 11.55
CA ILE A 329 -16.71 18.66 10.66
C ILE A 329 -17.39 18.18 9.38
N GLY A 330 -16.87 17.12 8.73
CA GLY A 330 -17.46 16.56 7.51
C GLY A 330 -18.92 16.17 7.70
N LYS A 331 -19.24 15.48 8.81
CA LYS A 331 -20.62 15.12 9.15
C LYS A 331 -21.55 16.32 9.33
N HIS A 332 -21.06 17.43 9.90
CA HIS A 332 -21.88 18.62 10.07
C HIS A 332 -22.13 19.39 8.77
N LEU A 333 -21.19 19.35 7.83
CA LEU A 333 -21.36 19.99 6.52
C LEU A 333 -22.34 19.22 5.62
N GLU A 334 -22.42 17.90 5.74
CA GLU A 334 -23.36 17.07 4.97
C GLU A 334 -24.82 17.20 5.43
N VAL A 335 -25.09 17.54 6.70
CA VAL A 335 -26.45 17.72 7.23
C VAL A 335 -27.08 19.06 6.84
N GLY A 336 -26.27 19.99 6.30
CA GLY A 336 -26.72 21.32 5.86
C GLY A 336 -27.08 21.43 4.38
N GLN A 337 -27.04 20.34 3.61
CA GLN A 337 -27.41 20.27 2.19
C GLN A 337 -28.70 19.48 2.00
#